data_AF-A0A5K0ZZH1-F1
#
_entry.id   AF-A0A5K0ZZH1-F1
#
_cell.length_a   1.000
_cell.length_b   1.000
_cell.length_c   1.000
_cell.angle_alpha   90.00
_cell.angle_beta   90.00
_cell.angle_gamma   90.00
#
_symmetry.space_group_name_H-M   'P 1'
#
loop_
_entity.id
_entity.type
_entity.pdbx_description
1 polymer ?
#
loop_
_entity_poly.entity_id
_entity_poly.type
_entity_poly.pdbx_seq_one_letter_code
_entity_poly.pdbx_strand_id
1 'polypeptide(L)' 'MLDELQRDQWPVQPSNRAARCTGVALSAAAGLLGACVQGTGARIIALVGGPCTEGPGT' A
#
# COMPACT_ATOMS: atom_id res chain seq x y z
N MET A 1 -16.17 3.57 5.99
CA MET A 1 -16.37 2.11 5.75
C MET A 1 -15.96 1.77 4.32
N LEU A 2 -15.74 0.49 3.97
CA LEU A 2 -15.23 0.10 2.64
C LEU A 2 -16.06 0.67 1.48
N ASP A 3 -17.37 0.84 1.66
CA ASP A 3 -18.29 1.37 0.64
C ASP A 3 -18.05 2.85 0.30
N GLU A 4 -17.30 3.58 1.14
CA GLU A 4 -17.00 4.99 0.95
C GLU A 4 -15.64 5.21 0.25
N LEU A 5 -14.90 4.13 -0.04
CA LEU A 5 -13.59 4.22 -0.70
C LEU A 5 -13.75 4.82 -2.11
N GLN A 6 -13.04 5.91 -2.35
CA GLN A 6 -12.88 6.51 -3.67
C GLN A 6 -11.48 6.21 -4.22
N ARG A 7 -11.32 6.38 -5.54
CA ARG A 7 -9.99 6.34 -6.15
C ARG A 7 -9.15 7.50 -5.63
N ASP A 8 -7.83 7.32 -5.63
CA ASP A 8 -6.91 8.42 -5.35
C ASP A 8 -7.21 9.60 -6.28
N GLN A 9 -7.33 10.79 -5.69
CA GLN A 9 -7.70 12.02 -6.38
C GLN A 9 -6.50 12.70 -7.05
N TRP A 10 -5.28 12.21 -6.81
CA TRP A 10 -4.09 12.86 -7.32
C TRP A 10 -3.99 12.78 -8.85
N PRO A 11 -3.73 13.90 -9.55
CA PRO A 11 -3.64 13.90 -10.99
C PRO A 11 -2.45 13.07 -11.47
N VAL A 12 -2.66 12.30 -12.54
CA VAL A 12 -1.60 11.55 -13.22
C VAL A 12 -1.18 12.33 -14.47
N GLN A 13 0.11 12.62 -14.58
CA GLN A 13 0.64 13.32 -15.75
C GLN A 13 0.44 12.47 -17.03
N PRO A 14 0.24 13.10 -18.20
CA PRO A 14 0.17 12.38 -19.46
C PRO A 14 1.38 11.45 -19.65
N SER A 15 1.15 10.23 -20.14
CA SER A 15 2.17 9.19 -20.31
C SER A 15 2.80 8.62 -19.03
N ASN A 16 2.36 9.04 -17.84
CA ASN A 16 2.81 8.46 -16.58
C ASN A 16 1.79 7.46 -16.02
N ARG A 17 2.26 6.59 -15.12
CA ARG A 17 1.40 5.76 -14.28
C ARG A 17 1.11 6.50 -12.98
N ALA A 18 -0.02 6.17 -12.34
CA ALA A 18 -0.33 6.69 -11.01
C ALA A 18 0.80 6.35 -10.02
N ALA A 19 1.07 7.28 -9.10
CA ALA A 19 1.99 7.09 -7.99
C ALA A 19 1.44 6.01 -7.04
N ARG A 20 2.23 4.98 -6.77
CA ARG A 20 1.86 3.87 -5.88
C ARG A 20 3.06 3.48 -5.03
N CYS A 21 2.93 3.64 -3.72
CA CYS A 21 3.96 3.33 -2.73
C CYS A 21 3.73 1.97 -2.05
N THR A 22 3.44 0.93 -2.84
CA THR A 22 3.06 -0.41 -2.34
C THR A 22 4.09 -0.98 -1.36
N GLY A 23 5.39 -0.83 -1.63
CA GLY A 23 6.43 -1.33 -0.74
C GLY A 23 6.46 -0.62 0.61
N VAL A 24 6.25 0.71 0.63
CA VAL A 24 6.12 1.49 1.87
C VAL A 24 4.89 1.03 2.67
N ALA A 25 3.75 0.85 2.00
CA ALA A 25 2.51 0.38 2.65
C ALA A 25 2.70 -1.00 3.31
N LEU A 26 3.38 -1.93 2.63
CA LEU A 26 3.69 -3.26 3.18
C LEU A 26 4.66 -3.19 4.35
N SER A 27 5.70 -2.36 4.25
CA SER A 27 6.67 -2.17 5.34
C SER A 27 6.00 -1.60 6.60
N ALA A 28 5.14 -0.59 6.43
CA ALA A 28 4.37 -0.01 7.53
C ALA A 28 3.44 -1.04 8.18
N ALA A 29 2.69 -1.82 7.38
CA ALA A 29 1.81 -2.86 7.88
C ALA A 29 2.58 -3.95 8.65
N ALA A 30 3.71 -4.42 8.12
CA ALA A 30 4.57 -5.40 8.78
C ALA A 30 5.16 -4.87 10.09
N GLY A 31 5.65 -3.62 10.09
CA GLY A 31 6.18 -2.97 11.29
C GLY A 31 5.13 -2.80 12.38
N LEU A 32 3.90 -2.41 12.01
CA LEU A 32 2.79 -2.28 12.96
C LEU A 32 2.42 -3.63 13.59
N LEU A 33 2.30 -4.69 12.77
CA LEU A 33 2.03 -6.03 13.29
C LEU A 33 3.16 -6.51 14.20
N GLY A 34 4.42 -6.27 13.81
CA GLY A 34 5.59 -6.60 14.62
C GLY A 34 5.68 -5.83 15.94
N ALA A 35 5.03 -4.67 16.05
CA ALA A 35 4.97 -3.90 17.29
C ALA A 35 3.79 -4.28 18.18
N CYS A 36 2.64 -4.63 17.60
CA CYS A 36 1.39 -4.80 18.35
C CYS A 36 0.99 -6.25 18.63
N VAL A 37 1.39 -7.22 17.79
CA VAL A 37 0.92 -8.62 17.89
C VAL A 37 2.09 -9.63 17.90
N GLN A 38 3.14 -9.30 18.65
CA GLN A 38 4.33 -10.15 18.79
C GLN A 38 3.98 -11.56 19.25
N GLY A 39 4.63 -12.57 18.66
CA GLY A 39 4.43 -13.98 19.00
C GLY A 39 3.12 -14.60 18.52
N THR A 40 2.29 -13.86 17.78
CA THR A 40 1.02 -14.35 17.20
C THR A 40 1.10 -14.39 15.67
N GLY A 41 0.41 -15.35 15.05
CA GLY A 41 0.31 -15.41 13.58
C GLY A 41 -0.57 -14.28 13.03
N ALA A 42 -0.07 -13.58 12.00
CA ALA A 42 -0.81 -12.53 11.30
C ALA A 42 -0.72 -12.71 9.77
N ARG A 43 -1.65 -12.11 9.03
CA ARG A 43 -1.69 -12.14 7.57
C ARG A 43 -1.92 -10.74 7.01
N ILE A 44 -1.03 -10.30 6.12
CA ILE A 44 -1.22 -9.09 5.33
C ILE A 44 -1.83 -9.50 3.98
N ILE A 45 -2.93 -8.86 3.59
CA ILE A 45 -3.55 -9.03 2.26
C ILE A 45 -3.44 -7.68 1.54
N ALA A 46 -2.68 -7.65 0.45
CA ALA A 46 -2.52 -6.47 -0.38
C ALA A 46 -3.33 -6.61 -1.67
N LEU A 47 -4.27 -5.69 -1.90
CA LEU A 47 -5.05 -5.59 -3.12
C LEU A 47 -4.44 -4.50 -4.01
N VAL A 48 -3.74 -4.91 -5.07
CA VAL A 48 -2.88 -4.01 -5.85
C VAL A 48 -3.38 -3.91 -7.30
N GLY A 49 -3.62 -2.69 -7.77
CA GLY A 49 -4.12 -2.38 -9.12
C GLY A 49 -3.03 -2.06 -10.17
N GLY A 50 -1.76 -2.32 -9.88
CA GLY A 50 -0.63 -2.06 -10.77
C GLY A 50 0.72 -2.05 -10.02
N PRO A 51 1.86 -1.97 -10.73
CA PRO A 51 3.17 -2.04 -10.08
C PRO A 51 3.42 -0.83 -9.17
N CYS A 52 4.32 -1.01 -8.20
CA CYS A 52 4.88 0.07 -7.41
C CYS A 52 5.57 1.08 -8.33
N THR A 53 5.39 2.38 -8.08
CA THR A 53 5.97 3.47 -8.88
C THR A 53 6.61 4.55 -8.02
N GLU A 54 6.44 4.49 -6.69
CA GLU A 54 7.09 5.39 -5.73
C GLU A 54 7.71 4.66 -4.54
N GLY A 55 8.92 5.07 -4.13
CA GLY A 55 9.60 4.61 -2.90
C GLY A 55 10.25 3.21 -2.97
N PRO A 56 10.74 2.67 -1.84
CA PRO A 56 11.35 1.34 -1.81
C PRO A 56 10.41 0.25 -2.33
N GLY A 57 10.92 -0.60 -3.22
CA GLY A 57 10.13 -1.65 -3.88
C GLY A 57 9.50 -1.25 -5.22
N THR A 58 9.83 -0.06 -5.75
CA THR A 58 9.65 0.32 -7.16
C THR A 58 10.59 -0.40 -8.11
#